data_AF-A0A7Y5E351-F1
#
_entry.id   AF-A0A7Y5E351-F1
#
_cell.length_a   1.000
_cell.length_b   1.000
_cell.length_c   1.000
_cell.angle_alpha   90.00
_cell.angle_beta   90.00
_cell.angle_gamma   90.00
#
_symmetry.space_group_name_H-M   'P 1'
#
loop_
_entity.id
_entity.type
_entity.pdbx_description
1 polymer ?
#
loop_
_entity_poly.entity_id
_entity_poly.type
_entity_poly.pdbx_seq_one_letter_code
_entity_poly.pdbx_strand_id
1 'polypeptide(L)'
;MRWNPLLGLVIVPLFLACSDAAAPPADEAPDEHEAFVEPTDVEDVPDLADTDDPTDAELADDGVDLAAGLPLSESAEGVDAEDTVVDTADALAARKPLLKAGLHPGASDALRSLKVPASRIVQTIGNAPASKGTHARDGFVNGRAYGAAVDISVRGLSTRRIRTLILNLGKVGFAGWYRQPGHDGWPSREAPHIHAVWTGCRMKASLRRQVASWLQGRNGLVSNTRYRFAVWPLSTRRAVRARFLRHNH
;
A
#
# COMPACT_ATOMS: atom_id res chain seq x y z
N MET A 1 -32.98 56.28 -28.06
CA MET A 1 -33.03 54.86 -28.50
C MET A 1 -33.00 53.99 -27.25
N ARG A 2 -34.13 53.34 -26.93
CA ARG A 2 -34.33 51.87 -26.88
C ARG A 2 -33.54 51.17 -25.75
N TRP A 3 -34.19 50.73 -24.67
CA TRP A 3 -34.72 49.35 -24.43
C TRP A 3 -33.62 48.28 -24.44
N ASN A 4 -33.51 47.27 -23.57
CA ASN A 4 -34.09 46.86 -22.28
C ASN A 4 -33.22 45.63 -21.83
N PRO A 5 -33.35 45.13 -20.58
CA PRO A 5 -32.49 44.15 -19.91
C PRO A 5 -32.92 42.70 -20.20
N LEU A 6 -32.26 41.71 -19.57
CA LEU A 6 -32.93 40.56 -18.92
C LEU A 6 -31.91 39.67 -18.18
N LEU A 7 -32.11 39.56 -16.87
CA LEU A 7 -31.64 38.45 -16.04
C LEU A 7 -32.28 37.14 -16.55
N GLY A 8 -31.46 36.16 -16.87
CA GLY A 8 -31.89 34.78 -17.08
C GLY A 8 -31.74 33.98 -15.78
N LEU A 9 -32.82 33.88 -14.99
CA LEU A 9 -32.96 32.92 -13.91
C LEU A 9 -33.28 31.55 -14.52
N VAL A 10 -32.35 30.61 -14.46
CA VAL A 10 -32.57 29.22 -14.88
C VAL A 10 -33.07 28.41 -13.69
N ILE A 11 -34.36 28.11 -13.69
CA ILE A 11 -35.00 27.15 -12.78
C ILE A 11 -34.71 25.75 -13.34
N VAL A 12 -33.96 24.94 -12.60
CA VAL A 12 -33.77 23.52 -12.90
C VAL A 12 -34.86 22.73 -12.16
N PRO A 13 -35.66 21.89 -12.85
CA PRO A 13 -36.66 21.08 -12.18
C PRO A 13 -36.02 19.95 -11.37
N LEU A 14 -36.47 19.87 -10.13
CA LEU A 14 -36.26 18.77 -9.19
C LEU A 14 -37.07 17.56 -9.66
N PHE A 15 -36.43 16.59 -10.30
CA PHE A 15 -37.04 15.29 -10.55
C PHE A 15 -36.92 14.43 -9.29
N LEU A 16 -38.02 14.39 -8.54
CA LEU A 16 -38.27 13.41 -7.49
C LEU A 16 -38.73 12.11 -8.17
N ALA A 17 -37.81 11.16 -8.34
CA ALA A 17 -38.16 9.80 -8.74
C ALA A 17 -38.34 8.95 -7.47
N CYS A 18 -39.59 8.72 -7.10
CA CYS A 18 -39.98 7.57 -6.30
C CYS A 18 -39.73 6.31 -7.12
N SER A 19 -38.92 5.40 -6.60
CA SER A 19 -38.97 4.00 -6.99
C SER A 19 -39.33 3.19 -5.77
N ASP A 20 -40.60 2.80 -5.75
CA ASP A 20 -41.18 1.79 -4.89
C ASP A 20 -40.56 0.42 -5.17
N ALA A 21 -40.34 -0.29 -4.06
CA ALA A 21 -40.47 -1.72 -3.83
C ALA A 21 -39.96 -2.73 -4.89
N ALA A 22 -39.00 -3.55 -4.47
CA ALA A 22 -39.18 -5.00 -4.48
C ALA A 22 -38.35 -5.62 -3.34
N ALA A 23 -39.04 -6.05 -2.28
CA ALA A 23 -38.46 -6.95 -1.28
C ALA A 23 -38.21 -8.33 -1.93
N PRO A 24 -37.07 -8.99 -1.67
CA PRO A 24 -36.89 -10.36 -2.11
C PRO A 24 -37.84 -11.30 -1.35
N PRO A 25 -38.33 -12.39 -1.99
CA PRO A 25 -39.12 -13.40 -1.30
C PRO A 25 -38.29 -14.09 -0.22
N ALA A 26 -38.93 -14.33 0.93
CA ALA A 26 -38.48 -15.22 1.98
C ALA A 26 -38.96 -16.64 1.65
N ASP A 27 -38.02 -17.56 1.44
CA ASP A 27 -38.09 -19.04 1.47
C ASP A 27 -36.84 -19.53 0.71
N GLU A 28 -36.00 -20.44 1.18
CA GLU A 28 -36.27 -21.71 1.85
C GLU A 28 -35.30 -21.95 3.01
N ALA A 29 -35.79 -22.60 4.06
CA ALA A 29 -34.97 -23.21 5.09
C ALA A 29 -34.12 -24.36 4.50
N PRO A 30 -32.84 -24.50 4.86
CA PRO A 30 -32.08 -25.69 4.50
C PRO A 30 -32.57 -26.90 5.28
N ASP A 31 -32.88 -27.94 4.51
CA ASP A 31 -33.24 -29.30 4.89
C ASP A 31 -32.28 -29.90 5.92
N GLU A 32 -32.83 -30.37 7.04
CA GLU A 32 -32.12 -30.90 8.19
C GLU A 32 -31.86 -32.40 8.01
N HIS A 33 -30.92 -32.76 7.12
CA HIS A 33 -30.45 -34.15 7.01
C HIS A 33 -28.94 -34.22 6.77
N GLU A 34 -28.14 -33.68 7.69
CA GLU A 34 -26.76 -34.12 7.84
C GLU A 34 -26.70 -35.27 8.85
N ALA A 35 -26.40 -36.45 8.30
CA ALA A 35 -26.11 -37.66 9.04
C ALA A 35 -24.96 -37.40 10.03
N PHE A 36 -25.25 -37.64 11.30
CA PHE A 36 -24.28 -37.80 12.36
C PHE A 36 -23.31 -38.94 11.99
N VAL A 37 -22.12 -38.58 11.51
CA VAL A 37 -21.01 -39.51 11.37
C VAL A 37 -20.38 -39.66 12.75
N GLU A 38 -20.47 -40.85 13.32
CA GLU A 38 -19.77 -41.20 14.55
C GLU A 38 -18.25 -41.01 14.37
N PRO A 39 -17.57 -40.32 15.30
CA PRO A 39 -16.11 -40.26 15.28
C PRO A 39 -15.56 -41.63 15.66
N THR A 40 -15.02 -42.35 14.68
CA THR A 40 -14.17 -43.52 14.89
C THR A 40 -12.86 -43.07 15.52
N ASP A 41 -12.61 -43.56 16.72
CA ASP A 41 -11.32 -43.83 17.38
C ASP A 41 -10.09 -43.17 16.74
N VAL A 42 -9.71 -42.03 17.31
CA VAL A 42 -8.38 -41.44 17.09
C VAL A 42 -7.41 -42.19 17.99
N GLU A 43 -6.59 -43.02 17.36
CA GLU A 43 -5.50 -43.74 18.00
C GLU A 43 -4.48 -42.79 18.65
N ASP A 44 -3.91 -43.31 19.74
CA ASP A 44 -2.82 -42.79 20.56
C ASP A 44 -1.76 -42.02 19.77
N VAL A 45 -1.67 -40.72 20.03
CA VAL A 45 -0.49 -39.92 19.70
C VAL A 45 0.45 -39.98 20.91
N PRO A 46 1.70 -40.46 20.76
CA PRO A 46 2.62 -40.56 21.87
C PRO A 46 2.98 -39.19 22.45
N ASP A 47 2.98 -39.18 23.78
CA ASP A 47 3.44 -38.14 24.70
C ASP A 47 4.85 -37.64 24.30
N LEU A 48 4.88 -36.47 23.66
CA LEU A 48 6.12 -35.75 23.41
C LEU A 48 6.40 -34.87 24.62
N ALA A 49 7.23 -35.44 25.48
CA ALA A 49 7.85 -34.84 26.65
C ALA A 49 8.31 -33.39 26.43
N ASP A 50 8.12 -32.64 27.52
CA ASP A 50 8.85 -31.45 27.94
C ASP A 50 10.19 -31.28 27.23
N THR A 51 10.31 -30.17 26.52
CA THR A 51 11.59 -29.48 26.40
C THR A 51 11.41 -28.03 26.80
N ASP A 52 12.18 -27.69 27.82
CA ASP A 52 12.26 -26.42 28.50
C ASP A 52 12.50 -25.22 27.57
N ASP A 53 11.85 -24.12 27.96
CA ASP A 53 12.40 -22.76 28.03
C ASP A 53 13.56 -22.38 27.09
N PRO A 54 13.32 -21.40 26.20
CA PRO A 54 14.34 -20.42 25.88
C PRO A 54 13.92 -19.02 26.33
N THR A 55 14.42 -18.65 27.50
CA THR A 55 15.02 -17.36 27.87
C THR A 55 15.08 -16.32 26.75
N ASP A 56 14.53 -15.14 27.05
CA ASP A 56 14.96 -13.81 26.61
C ASP A 56 15.89 -13.76 25.38
N ALA A 57 15.31 -13.93 24.20
CA ALA A 57 15.94 -13.49 22.97
C ALA A 57 15.87 -11.96 22.92
N GLU A 58 16.89 -11.30 23.46
CA GLU A 58 17.30 -9.97 23.01
C GLU A 58 17.23 -9.96 21.48
N LEU A 59 16.33 -9.13 20.95
CA LEU A 59 16.28 -8.81 19.53
C LEU A 59 17.57 -8.05 19.19
N ALA A 60 18.64 -8.80 18.92
CA ALA A 60 19.82 -8.29 18.29
C ALA A 60 19.38 -7.53 17.04
N ASP A 61 19.69 -6.23 17.05
CA ASP A 61 19.63 -5.35 15.90
C ASP A 61 20.67 -5.87 14.90
N ASP A 62 20.29 -6.89 14.13
CA ASP A 62 21.03 -7.33 12.97
C ASP A 62 20.96 -6.18 11.96
N GLY A 63 21.93 -5.28 12.09
CA GLY A 63 22.22 -4.21 11.17
C GLY A 63 22.40 -4.81 9.79
N VAL A 64 21.28 -4.94 9.07
CA VAL A 64 21.27 -5.27 7.66
C VAL A 64 22.01 -4.16 6.96
N ASP A 65 23.29 -4.41 6.70
CA ASP A 65 24.15 -3.52 5.96
C ASP A 65 23.61 -3.41 4.53
N LEU A 66 22.70 -2.45 4.34
CA LEU A 66 22.08 -2.12 3.07
C LEU A 66 23.11 -1.60 2.06
N ALA A 67 24.39 -1.45 2.44
CA ALA A 67 25.48 -1.12 1.54
C ALA A 67 26.06 -2.34 0.80
N ALA A 68 25.99 -3.55 1.37
CA ALA A 68 26.69 -4.71 0.80
C ALA A 68 25.81 -5.51 -0.20
N GLY A 69 26.25 -5.59 -1.46
CA GLY A 69 25.93 -6.75 -2.30
C GLY A 69 25.03 -6.56 -3.53
N LEU A 70 25.07 -5.42 -4.22
CA LEU A 70 24.82 -5.43 -5.67
C LEU A 70 26.17 -5.24 -6.37
N PRO A 71 26.59 -6.13 -7.29
CA PRO A 71 27.84 -5.96 -8.02
C PRO A 71 27.77 -4.64 -8.80
N LEU A 72 28.55 -3.66 -8.34
CA LEU A 72 28.80 -2.40 -9.01
C LEU A 72 29.85 -2.65 -10.09
N SER A 73 29.48 -3.30 -11.19
CA SER A 73 30.33 -3.33 -12.38
C SER A 73 29.49 -3.09 -13.61
N GLU A 74 29.21 -1.83 -13.88
CA GLU A 74 29.16 -1.29 -15.24
C GLU A 74 29.26 0.24 -15.14
N SER A 75 30.29 0.76 -15.78
CA SER A 75 30.66 2.16 -15.89
C SER A 75 29.48 3.00 -16.37
N ALA A 76 28.81 3.69 -15.45
CA ALA A 76 27.85 4.72 -15.78
C ALA A 76 28.64 6.00 -16.10
N GLU A 77 28.80 6.28 -17.38
CA GLU A 77 29.22 7.61 -17.84
C GLU A 77 28.27 8.68 -17.31
N GLY A 78 28.83 9.85 -17.02
CA GLY A 78 28.30 10.90 -16.16
C GLY A 78 26.83 11.24 -16.41
N VAL A 79 26.00 10.96 -15.40
CA VAL A 79 24.68 11.59 -15.27
C VAL A 79 24.90 12.76 -14.33
N ASP A 80 24.88 13.97 -14.88
CA ASP A 80 25.02 15.21 -14.13
C ASP A 80 24.05 15.19 -12.94
N ALA A 81 24.62 15.30 -11.74
CA ALA A 81 23.91 15.35 -10.48
C ALA A 81 23.27 16.74 -10.29
N GLU A 82 22.47 17.17 -11.25
CA GLU A 82 21.72 18.42 -11.20
C GLU A 82 20.25 18.06 -11.16
N ASP A 83 19.68 18.06 -9.96
CA ASP A 83 18.36 18.64 -9.63
C ASP A 83 17.91 18.13 -8.24
N THR A 84 18.65 18.54 -7.20
CA THR A 84 18.09 18.51 -5.85
C THR A 84 17.04 19.60 -5.75
N VAL A 85 15.84 19.33 -6.25
CA VAL A 85 14.65 20.13 -5.92
C VAL A 85 14.41 19.95 -4.43
N VAL A 86 15.01 20.83 -3.62
CA VAL A 86 14.56 21.04 -2.26
C VAL A 86 13.22 21.74 -2.40
N ASP A 87 12.15 20.98 -2.22
CA ASP A 87 10.79 21.53 -2.25
C ASP A 87 10.70 22.64 -1.18
N THR A 88 10.61 23.89 -1.63
CA THR A 88 10.42 25.04 -0.74
C THR A 88 9.09 24.91 -0.01
N ALA A 89 8.96 25.55 1.16
CA ALA A 89 7.69 25.57 1.89
C ALA A 89 6.53 26.10 1.03
N ASP A 90 6.80 27.07 0.16
CA ASP A 90 5.84 27.64 -0.79
C ASP A 90 5.43 26.64 -1.88
N ALA A 91 6.39 25.91 -2.45
CA ALA A 91 6.11 24.84 -3.40
C ALA A 91 5.29 23.71 -2.76
N LEU A 92 5.51 23.43 -1.46
CA LEU A 92 4.70 22.47 -0.71
C LEU A 92 3.28 22.99 -0.43
N ALA A 93 3.13 24.28 -0.12
CA ALA A 93 1.84 24.91 0.16
C ALA A 93 0.94 25.01 -1.09
N ALA A 94 1.54 25.19 -2.28
CA ALA A 94 0.81 25.24 -3.55
C ALA A 94 0.27 23.87 -4.02
N ARG A 95 0.70 22.76 -3.41
CA ARG A 95 0.25 21.42 -3.79
C ARG A 95 -1.20 21.19 -3.39
N LYS A 96 -2.00 20.66 -4.31
CA LYS A 96 -3.40 20.27 -4.04
C LYS A 96 -3.45 18.87 -3.42
N PRO A 97 -3.52 18.68 -2.09
CA PRO A 97 -3.43 17.36 -1.49
C PRO A 97 -4.55 16.43 -1.99
N LEU A 98 -4.21 15.16 -2.24
CA LEU A 98 -5.15 14.14 -2.74
C LEU A 98 -6.14 13.72 -1.65
N LEU A 99 -5.70 13.73 -0.39
CA LEU A 99 -6.51 13.43 0.78
C LEU A 99 -6.46 14.59 1.77
N LYS A 100 -7.49 14.70 2.62
CA LYS A 100 -7.49 15.71 3.69
C LYS A 100 -6.29 15.53 4.62
N ALA A 101 -5.92 14.31 5.00
CA ALA A 101 -4.78 14.03 5.90
C ALA A 101 -4.20 12.62 5.64
N GLY A 102 -3.09 12.29 6.32
CA GLY A 102 -2.54 10.93 6.40
C GLY A 102 -1.53 10.54 5.34
N LEU A 103 -1.47 11.27 4.22
CA LEU A 103 -0.51 11.03 3.15
C LEU A 103 0.57 12.13 3.11
N HIS A 104 1.83 11.75 2.90
CA HIS A 104 2.91 12.71 2.67
C HIS A 104 2.65 13.53 1.38
N PRO A 105 2.94 14.85 1.32
CA PRO A 105 2.71 15.67 0.13
C PRO A 105 3.37 15.10 -1.13
N GLY A 106 4.63 14.68 -1.05
CA GLY A 106 5.32 14.02 -2.16
C GLY A 106 4.63 12.72 -2.63
N ALA A 107 4.11 11.91 -1.71
CA ALA A 107 3.34 10.72 -2.05
C ALA A 107 2.01 11.09 -2.72
N SER A 108 1.35 12.15 -2.25
CA SER A 108 0.14 12.70 -2.86
C SER A 108 0.35 13.12 -4.32
N ASP A 109 1.44 13.84 -4.61
CA ASP A 109 1.72 14.28 -5.98
C ASP A 109 2.09 13.11 -6.90
N ALA A 110 2.86 12.15 -6.38
CA ALA A 110 3.20 10.94 -7.10
C ALA A 110 1.97 10.09 -7.44
N LEU A 111 1.00 9.94 -6.53
CA LEU A 111 -0.27 9.27 -6.84
C LEU A 111 -1.11 10.07 -7.84
N ARG A 112 -1.12 11.40 -7.74
CA ARG A 112 -1.84 12.28 -8.68
C ARG A 112 -1.26 12.21 -10.09
N SER A 113 0.08 12.18 -10.24
CA SER A 113 0.73 12.06 -11.54
C SER A 113 0.42 10.72 -12.22
N LEU A 114 0.16 9.67 -11.43
CA LEU A 114 -0.33 8.38 -11.90
C LEU A 114 -1.85 8.31 -12.11
N LYS A 115 -2.56 9.42 -11.91
CA LYS A 115 -4.04 9.51 -11.99
C LYS A 115 -4.75 8.53 -11.04
N VAL A 116 -4.14 8.21 -9.89
CA VAL A 116 -4.80 7.45 -8.82
C VAL A 116 -5.74 8.40 -8.07
N PRO A 117 -7.07 8.21 -8.15
CA PRO A 117 -8.00 9.10 -7.46
C PRO A 117 -8.01 8.81 -5.96
N ALA A 118 -8.40 9.82 -5.17
CA ALA A 118 -8.58 9.70 -3.73
C ALA A 118 -9.51 8.54 -3.34
N SER A 119 -10.56 8.28 -4.13
CA SER A 119 -11.51 7.19 -3.91
C SER A 119 -10.92 5.78 -4.03
N ARG A 120 -9.72 5.63 -4.58
CA ARG A 120 -9.00 4.34 -4.59
C ARG A 120 -8.09 4.16 -3.38
N ILE A 121 -7.81 5.20 -2.60
CA ILE A 121 -6.97 5.07 -1.42
C ILE A 121 -7.85 4.60 -0.27
N VAL A 122 -7.61 3.38 0.19
CA VAL A 122 -8.43 2.75 1.24
C VAL A 122 -7.81 2.87 2.62
N GLN A 123 -6.49 3.06 2.71
CA GLN A 123 -5.79 3.25 3.97
C GLN A 123 -4.56 4.13 3.79
N THR A 124 -4.30 5.02 4.75
CA THR A 124 -3.05 5.80 4.83
C THR A 124 -2.53 5.76 6.26
N ILE A 125 -2.81 6.79 7.06
CA ILE A 125 -2.54 6.79 8.50
C ILE A 125 -3.72 6.16 9.23
N GLY A 126 -3.44 5.21 10.11
CA GLY A 126 -4.44 4.52 10.89
C GLY A 126 -3.84 3.37 11.68
N ASN A 127 -4.41 3.09 12.85
CA ASN A 127 -3.98 2.00 13.74
C ASN A 127 -5.01 0.86 13.76
N ALA A 128 -5.59 0.53 12.60
CA ALA A 128 -6.47 -0.63 12.52
C ALA A 128 -5.68 -1.88 12.95
N PRO A 129 -6.21 -2.77 13.82
CA PRO A 129 -5.48 -3.95 14.29
C PRO A 129 -4.92 -4.82 13.13
N ALA A 130 -5.66 -4.89 12.02
CA ALA A 130 -5.24 -5.60 10.81
C ALA A 130 -3.96 -5.03 10.17
N SER A 131 -3.64 -3.76 10.37
CA SER A 131 -2.47 -3.12 9.75
C SER A 131 -1.15 -3.51 10.42
N LYS A 132 -1.19 -4.18 11.60
CA LYS A 132 -0.01 -4.53 12.41
C LYS A 132 0.96 -3.36 12.59
N GLY A 133 0.41 -2.16 12.77
CA GLY A 133 1.19 -0.92 12.92
C GLY A 133 1.84 -0.37 11.64
N THR A 134 1.74 -1.04 10.49
CA THR A 134 2.31 -0.59 9.20
C THR A 134 1.82 0.81 8.79
N HIS A 135 0.56 1.10 9.12
CA HIS A 135 -0.11 2.36 8.84
C HIS A 135 -0.10 3.35 10.01
N ALA A 136 0.65 3.06 11.09
CA ALA A 136 0.89 4.04 12.15
C ALA A 136 1.67 5.25 11.62
N ARG A 137 1.55 6.38 12.31
CA ARG A 137 2.25 7.63 11.98
C ARG A 137 3.75 7.41 11.80
N ASP A 138 4.31 7.96 10.72
CA ASP A 138 5.75 7.96 10.45
C ASP A 138 6.42 9.29 10.76
N GLY A 139 5.68 10.40 10.68
CA GLY A 139 6.21 11.72 11.00
C GLY A 139 5.21 12.86 10.81
N PHE A 140 5.74 14.08 10.74
CA PHE A 140 4.99 15.29 10.46
C PHE A 140 5.60 16.05 9.29
N VAL A 141 4.76 16.71 8.50
CA VAL A 141 5.15 17.65 7.46
C VAL A 141 4.14 18.79 7.46
N ASN A 142 4.63 20.03 7.55
CA ASN A 142 3.79 21.24 7.67
C ASN A 142 2.75 21.15 8.81
N GLY A 143 3.15 20.59 9.96
CA GLY A 143 2.27 20.41 11.13
C GLY A 143 1.24 19.28 10.99
N ARG A 144 1.27 18.48 9.91
CA ARG A 144 0.31 17.40 9.65
C ARG A 144 0.98 16.05 9.74
N ALA A 145 0.38 15.13 10.47
CA ALA A 145 0.85 13.76 10.56
C ALA A 145 0.72 13.04 9.21
N TYR A 146 1.72 12.23 8.86
CA TYR A 146 1.68 11.37 7.69
C TYR A 146 2.03 9.92 8.05
N GLY A 147 1.51 8.97 7.26
CA GLY A 147 2.05 7.63 7.10
C GLY A 147 2.79 7.53 5.76
N ALA A 148 3.89 6.77 5.74
CA ALA A 148 4.63 6.49 4.50
C ALA A 148 3.98 5.35 3.70
N ALA A 149 3.16 4.52 4.33
CA ALA A 149 2.39 3.46 3.69
C ALA A 149 1.02 3.93 3.22
N VAL A 150 0.58 3.40 2.07
CA VAL A 150 -0.74 3.61 1.49
C VAL A 150 -1.25 2.30 0.91
N ASP A 151 -2.54 2.02 1.15
CA ASP A 151 -3.23 0.90 0.51
C ASP A 151 -4.17 1.43 -0.57
N ILE A 152 -4.10 0.81 -1.75
CA ILE A 152 -4.85 1.20 -2.94
C ILE A 152 -5.79 0.06 -3.35
N SER A 153 -7.08 0.36 -3.45
CA SER A 153 -8.11 -0.57 -3.92
C SER A 153 -7.85 -1.00 -5.35
N VAL A 154 -7.83 -2.32 -5.56
CA VAL A 154 -7.79 -2.94 -6.88
C VAL A 154 -9.18 -3.30 -7.41
N ARG A 155 -10.26 -2.93 -6.71
CA ARG A 155 -11.63 -3.22 -7.14
C ARG A 155 -11.86 -2.68 -8.55
N GLY A 156 -12.41 -3.53 -9.43
CA GLY A 156 -12.66 -3.22 -10.83
C GLY A 156 -11.41 -3.09 -11.72
N LEU A 157 -10.22 -3.46 -11.24
CA LEU A 157 -9.02 -3.55 -12.07
C LEU A 157 -8.79 -5.00 -12.50
N SER A 158 -8.39 -5.18 -13.76
CA SER A 158 -7.86 -6.47 -14.23
C SER A 158 -6.44 -6.70 -13.72
N THR A 159 -6.00 -7.95 -13.66
CA THR A 159 -4.63 -8.34 -13.29
C THR A 159 -3.56 -7.56 -14.07
N ARG A 160 -3.79 -7.34 -15.38
CA ARG A 160 -2.90 -6.52 -16.22
C ARG A 160 -2.81 -5.08 -15.72
N ARG A 161 -3.95 -4.45 -15.38
CA ARG A 161 -4.00 -3.08 -14.85
C ARG A 161 -3.33 -2.98 -13.49
N ILE A 162 -3.51 -3.97 -12.61
CA ILE A 162 -2.84 -4.04 -11.30
C ILE A 162 -1.32 -4.09 -11.48
N ARG A 163 -0.83 -4.97 -12.37
CA ARG A 163 0.60 -5.07 -12.68
C ARG A 163 1.15 -3.77 -13.25
N THR A 164 0.47 -3.15 -14.21
CA THR A 164 0.87 -1.84 -14.75
C THR A 164 0.93 -0.77 -13.67
N LEU A 165 -0.05 -0.71 -12.76
CA LEU A 165 -0.07 0.25 -11.67
C LEU A 165 1.13 0.07 -10.72
N ILE A 166 1.45 -1.17 -10.31
CA ILE A 166 2.61 -1.45 -9.45
C ILE A 166 3.93 -1.05 -10.11
N LEU A 167 4.09 -1.33 -11.40
CA LEU A 167 5.30 -0.94 -12.13
C LEU A 167 5.42 0.58 -12.21
N ASN A 168 4.31 1.29 -12.44
CA ASN A 168 4.30 2.75 -12.49
C ASN A 168 4.50 3.40 -11.11
N LEU A 169 4.01 2.78 -10.03
CA LEU A 169 4.30 3.19 -8.65
C LEU A 169 5.81 3.18 -8.38
N GLY A 170 6.51 2.13 -8.81
CA GLY A 170 7.98 2.05 -8.76
C GLY A 170 8.66 3.25 -9.44
N LYS A 171 8.22 3.60 -10.65
CA LYS A 171 8.81 4.71 -11.43
C LYS A 171 8.71 6.06 -10.72
N VAL A 172 7.67 6.27 -9.92
CA VAL A 172 7.46 7.54 -9.21
C VAL A 172 7.98 7.51 -7.77
N GLY A 173 8.60 6.40 -7.31
CA GLY A 173 9.28 6.32 -6.02
C GLY A 173 8.53 5.58 -4.91
N PHE A 174 7.56 4.73 -5.24
CA PHE A 174 6.95 3.80 -4.28
C PHE A 174 7.59 2.41 -4.37
N ALA A 175 7.82 1.77 -3.23
CA ALA A 175 7.98 0.33 -3.13
C ALA A 175 6.59 -0.29 -2.97
N GLY A 176 6.08 -1.02 -3.97
CA GLY A 176 4.70 -1.51 -3.98
C GLY A 176 4.57 -3.00 -4.21
N TRP A 177 3.54 -3.63 -3.61
CA TRP A 177 3.20 -5.05 -3.75
C TRP A 177 1.70 -5.21 -3.98
N TYR A 178 1.32 -6.18 -4.81
CA TYR A 178 -0.05 -6.66 -4.85
C TYR A 178 -0.23 -7.68 -3.73
N ARG A 179 -1.15 -7.39 -2.82
CA ARG A 179 -1.62 -8.32 -1.81
C ARG A 179 -2.71 -9.19 -2.43
N GLN A 180 -2.31 -10.29 -3.07
CA GLN A 180 -3.22 -11.23 -3.73
C GLN A 180 -3.58 -12.38 -2.77
N PRO A 181 -4.86 -12.62 -2.45
CA PRO A 181 -5.30 -13.67 -1.53
C PRO A 181 -4.71 -15.04 -1.87
N GLY A 182 -3.94 -15.63 -0.94
CA GLY A 182 -3.34 -16.95 -1.09
C GLY A 182 -2.02 -17.00 -1.87
N HIS A 183 -1.44 -15.86 -2.24
CA HIS A 183 -0.20 -15.80 -3.01
C HIS A 183 0.88 -14.99 -2.29
N ASP A 184 2.15 -15.32 -2.57
CA ASP A 184 3.33 -14.60 -2.06
C ASP A 184 3.29 -14.36 -0.54
N GLY A 185 2.72 -15.30 0.22
CA GLY A 185 2.58 -15.24 1.69
C GLY A 185 1.41 -14.40 2.20
N TRP A 186 0.57 -13.85 1.32
CA TRP A 186 -0.62 -13.09 1.70
C TRP A 186 -1.79 -14.04 2.06
N PRO A 187 -2.46 -13.88 3.21
CA PRO A 187 -3.52 -14.80 3.63
C PRO A 187 -4.70 -14.85 2.64
N SER A 188 -5.28 -16.04 2.44
CA SER A 188 -6.39 -16.25 1.49
C SER A 188 -7.70 -15.55 1.89
N ARG A 189 -7.86 -15.23 3.17
CA ARG A 189 -9.06 -14.56 3.71
C ARG A 189 -8.98 -13.04 3.69
N GLU A 190 -7.81 -12.47 3.40
CA GLU A 190 -7.61 -11.02 3.42
C GLU A 190 -7.93 -10.36 2.07
N ALA A 191 -8.47 -9.15 2.11
CA ALA A 191 -8.96 -8.47 0.90
C ALA A 191 -7.82 -8.06 -0.05
N PRO A 192 -8.01 -8.17 -1.37
CA PRO A 192 -6.99 -7.79 -2.34
C PRO A 192 -6.80 -6.26 -2.40
N HIS A 193 -5.55 -5.82 -2.36
CA HIS A 193 -5.17 -4.41 -2.50
C HIS A 193 -3.71 -4.28 -2.93
N ILE A 194 -3.30 -3.08 -3.34
CA ILE A 194 -1.86 -2.77 -3.49
C ILE A 194 -1.40 -2.09 -2.21
N HIS A 195 -0.42 -2.69 -1.54
CA HIS A 195 0.31 -2.05 -0.45
C HIS A 195 1.50 -1.30 -1.06
N ALA A 196 1.65 -0.01 -0.79
CA ALA A 196 2.74 0.80 -1.32
C ALA A 196 3.36 1.70 -0.26
N VAL A 197 4.69 1.73 -0.21
CA VAL A 197 5.48 2.54 0.72
C VAL A 197 6.19 3.64 -0.06
N TRP A 198 5.91 4.89 0.28
CA TRP A 198 6.58 6.07 -0.27
C TRP A 198 8.01 6.18 0.27
N THR A 199 9.02 6.18 -0.60
CA THR A 199 10.43 6.25 -0.16
C THR A 199 10.98 7.67 -0.04
N GLY A 200 10.21 8.68 -0.47
CA GLY A 200 10.59 10.09 -0.43
C GLY A 200 10.31 10.79 0.90
N CYS A 201 10.40 10.08 2.03
CA CYS A 201 10.23 10.63 3.37
C CYS A 201 10.91 9.76 4.43
N ARG A 202 11.10 10.31 5.64
CA ARG A 202 11.50 9.52 6.82
C ARG A 202 10.38 8.52 7.16
N MET A 203 10.73 7.31 7.57
CA MET A 203 9.76 6.30 7.99
C MET A 203 10.29 5.42 9.13
N LYS A 204 9.37 4.74 9.83
CA LYS A 204 9.71 3.81 10.92
C LYS A 204 10.46 2.57 10.44
N ALA A 205 11.15 1.91 11.37
CA ALA A 205 12.02 0.76 11.07
C ALA A 205 11.31 -0.38 10.34
N SER A 206 10.05 -0.68 10.69
CA SER A 206 9.27 -1.73 10.03
C SER A 206 9.07 -1.45 8.53
N LEU A 207 8.80 -0.20 8.13
CA LEU A 207 8.67 0.18 6.72
C LEU A 207 10.03 0.21 6.00
N ARG A 208 11.10 0.63 6.68
CA ARG A 208 12.46 0.53 6.12
C ARG A 208 12.83 -0.91 5.77
N ARG A 209 12.49 -1.87 6.63
CA ARG A 209 12.65 -3.31 6.34
C ARG A 209 11.82 -3.76 5.14
N GLN A 210 10.58 -3.30 4.99
CA GLN A 210 9.78 -3.62 3.80
C GLN A 210 10.41 -3.07 2.52
N VAL A 211 10.90 -1.82 2.53
CA VAL A 211 11.60 -1.23 1.37
C VAL A 211 12.88 -2.01 1.05
N ALA A 212 13.64 -2.42 2.06
CA ALA A 212 14.80 -3.30 1.87
C ALA A 212 14.41 -4.63 1.19
N SER A 213 13.37 -5.30 1.67
CA SER A 213 12.80 -6.50 1.04
C SER A 213 12.39 -6.25 -0.40
N TRP A 214 11.75 -5.11 -0.70
CA TRP A 214 11.36 -4.74 -2.05
C TRP A 214 12.56 -4.63 -3.00
N LEU A 215 13.64 -3.98 -2.55
CA LEU A 215 14.86 -3.81 -3.33
C LEU A 215 15.52 -5.16 -3.69
N GLN A 216 15.35 -6.15 -2.82
CA GLN A 216 15.78 -7.53 -3.02
C GLN A 216 14.76 -8.40 -3.79
N GLY A 217 13.61 -7.84 -4.21
CA GLY A 217 12.57 -8.59 -4.94
C GLY A 217 11.73 -9.53 -4.07
N ARG A 218 11.60 -9.23 -2.77
CA ARG A 218 10.84 -10.00 -1.78
C ARG A 218 9.50 -9.33 -1.45
N ASN A 219 8.61 -10.05 -0.79
CA ASN A 219 7.20 -9.66 -0.58
C ASN A 219 6.97 -8.60 0.52
N GLY A 220 7.99 -8.23 1.30
CA GLY A 220 7.87 -7.26 2.40
C GLY A 220 6.90 -7.69 3.50
N LEU A 221 6.58 -8.98 3.62
CA LEU A 221 5.87 -9.57 4.76
C LEU A 221 6.87 -10.20 5.73
N VAL A 222 6.39 -10.65 6.89
CA VAL A 222 7.21 -11.42 7.85
C VAL A 222 7.87 -12.64 7.19
N SER A 223 7.15 -13.35 6.32
CA SER A 223 7.71 -14.50 5.58
C SER A 223 8.85 -14.13 4.64
N ASN A 224 8.94 -12.86 4.21
CA ASN A 224 9.98 -12.31 3.35
C ASN A 224 10.30 -13.17 2.11
N THR A 225 9.32 -13.91 1.59
CA THR A 225 9.51 -14.82 0.46
C THR A 225 9.69 -14.02 -0.84
N ARG A 226 10.22 -14.67 -1.88
CA ARG A 226 10.33 -14.07 -3.21
C ARG A 226 8.95 -13.62 -3.71
N TYR A 227 8.87 -12.39 -4.18
CA TYR A 227 7.65 -11.84 -4.77
C TYR A 227 7.54 -12.25 -6.24
N ARG A 228 6.38 -12.76 -6.66
CA ARG A 228 6.22 -13.39 -7.99
C ARG A 228 5.31 -12.61 -8.92
N PHE A 229 4.43 -11.76 -8.39
CA PHE A 229 3.41 -11.09 -9.22
C PHE A 229 3.97 -10.10 -10.26
N ALA A 230 5.05 -9.38 -9.92
CA ALA A 230 5.73 -8.44 -10.80
C ALA A 230 7.24 -8.40 -10.55
N VAL A 231 8.01 -8.06 -11.59
CA VAL A 231 9.45 -7.85 -11.52
C VAL A 231 9.75 -6.41 -11.93
N TRP A 232 10.47 -5.68 -11.08
CA TRP A 232 10.82 -4.29 -11.36
C TRP A 232 12.13 -4.19 -12.15
N PRO A 233 12.18 -3.33 -13.18
CA PRO A 233 13.42 -3.02 -13.88
C PRO A 233 14.51 -2.54 -12.90
N LEU A 234 15.76 -2.86 -13.19
CA LEU A 234 16.90 -2.45 -12.36
C LEU A 234 16.96 -0.92 -12.20
N SER A 235 16.67 -0.17 -13.26
CA SER A 235 16.60 1.30 -13.24
C SER A 235 15.56 1.81 -12.22
N THR A 236 14.38 1.18 -12.16
CA THR A 236 13.33 1.52 -11.19
C THR A 236 13.80 1.22 -9.77
N ARG A 237 14.45 0.06 -9.53
CA ARG A 237 15.00 -0.25 -8.21
C ARG A 237 16.09 0.72 -7.77
N ARG A 238 16.97 1.12 -8.68
CA ARG A 238 18.01 2.15 -8.42
C ARG A 238 17.38 3.49 -8.06
N ALA A 239 16.36 3.94 -8.79
CA ALA A 239 15.67 5.20 -8.50
C ALA A 239 14.98 5.19 -7.12
N VAL A 240 14.29 4.09 -6.78
CA VAL A 240 13.66 3.91 -5.46
C VAL A 240 14.71 3.88 -4.35
N ARG A 241 15.84 3.16 -4.53
CA ARG A 241 16.95 3.11 -3.56
C ARG A 241 17.56 4.49 -3.34
N ALA A 242 17.88 5.21 -4.41
CA ALA A 242 18.47 6.54 -4.32
C ALA A 242 17.56 7.49 -3.54
N ARG A 243 16.26 7.46 -3.81
CA ARG A 243 15.28 8.24 -3.05
C ARG A 243 15.20 7.81 -1.59
N PHE A 244 15.15 6.51 -1.32
CA PHE A 244 15.10 5.97 0.03
C PHE A 244 16.28 6.44 0.89
N LEU A 245 17.50 6.31 0.37
CA LEU A 245 18.73 6.68 1.08
C LEU A 245 18.81 8.18 1.40
N ARG A 246 18.29 9.06 0.53
CA ARG A 246 18.24 10.50 0.82
C ARG A 246 17.43 10.86 2.07
N HIS A 247 16.46 10.04 2.44
CA HIS A 247 15.56 10.34 3.56
C HIS A 247 15.68 9.37 4.74
N ASN A 248 16.43 8.28 4.62
CA ASN A 248 16.50 7.22 5.64
C ASN A 248 17.93 6.73 5.85
N HIS A 249 18.75 7.59 6.45
CA HIS A 249 20.02 7.25 7.08
C HIS A 249 19.86 7.21 8.60
#